data_AF-A0ABD0NEI2-F1
#
_entry.id   AF-A0ABD0NEI2-F1
#
_cell.length_a   1.000
_cell.length_b   1.000
_cell.length_c   1.000
_cell.angle_alpha   90.00
_cell.angle_beta   90.00
_cell.angle_gamma   90.00
#
_symmetry.space_group_name_H-M   'P 1'
#
loop_
_entity.id
_entity.type
_entity.pdbx_description
1 polymer ?
#
loop_
_entity_poly.entity_id
_entity_poly.type
_entity_poly.pdbx_seq_one_letter_code
_entity_poly.pdbx_strand_id
1 'polypeptide(L)'
;MPVYQQKLKSRLQDKYQRISEGMSNHGDSTRLNEIYTELYITEGGSGEINNEHEVRQIETVSRRPETQETPINCNDIFKPSPGQDKPIRTVLTKGVAGIGKTVSVQKFILDWAEGKANQDVHFIFPLPFRELNLIQKNLSLVDLLNHLHKETKEFKSADYDDYKVMFIFDGLDECRLRLDFQNNRSLSDVTESASVDVLLTNLIKGNLLPSALLWITSRPAAANQIPPECVDQVTEVRGFNDPQKDEYFRKRINDQSLADRIVTHIRSSRSLFIMCHIPVFCWISATVLERMMGKAESAEIPKTLTQMFTHFLIFQTKLKTQKYDGKDEINLDQARKTILSLGKLAFEQLEKGNLIFYEEDLKESGIDVREVSVYSGVCTQIFRQEFGLQLGKVYSFVHLSIQEFLAALFKLLSFSQQNTGLMNVFRSPMTSLLKREVDKALQSENGHWDLFLRFLLGLSLESNQTLLQGLLRKTVSSSDINQETAKYIKQKIRENHSPEKSINLFHCLNELNDRSLEQEVQTYLSSTDDYRLLGVELSAAQWSALVFVLLNSEEELDEFILSKYDPSEECLLRLLPVIKASRKAE
;
A
#
# COMPACT_ATOMS: atom_id res chain seq x y z
N MET A 1 9.74 -22.78 32.75
CA MET A 1 10.08 -21.85 31.65
C MET A 1 11.07 -20.82 32.16
N PRO A 2 12.09 -20.44 31.37
CA PRO A 2 13.08 -19.48 31.82
C PRO A 2 12.48 -18.09 32.07
N VAL A 3 12.90 -17.40 33.14
CA VAL A 3 12.37 -16.09 33.56
C VAL A 3 12.47 -15.04 32.45
N TYR A 4 13.52 -15.09 31.62
CA TYR A 4 13.73 -14.17 30.51
C TYR A 4 12.76 -14.37 29.34
N GLN A 5 12.24 -15.59 29.13
CA GLN A 5 11.20 -15.86 28.12
C GLN A 5 9.91 -15.12 28.46
N GLN A 6 9.52 -15.11 29.73
CA GLN A 6 8.33 -14.38 30.19
C GLN A 6 8.51 -12.87 30.08
N LYS A 7 9.71 -12.34 30.40
CA LYS A 7 10.04 -10.91 30.19
C LYS A 7 9.90 -10.51 28.72
N LEU A 8 10.46 -11.30 27.80
CA LEU A 8 10.37 -11.04 26.36
C LEU A 8 8.91 -11.09 25.87
N LYS A 9 8.15 -12.13 26.26
CA LYS A 9 6.73 -12.24 25.92
C LYS A 9 5.93 -11.04 26.40
N SER A 10 6.09 -10.63 27.67
CA SER A 10 5.40 -9.46 28.24
C SER A 10 5.70 -8.19 27.46
N ARG A 11 6.98 -7.91 27.15
CA ARG A 11 7.36 -6.74 26.36
C ARG A 11 6.75 -6.76 24.97
N LEU A 12 6.79 -7.90 24.28
CA LEU A 12 6.24 -8.02 22.92
C LEU A 12 4.71 -7.93 22.94
N GLN A 13 4.06 -8.46 23.97
CA GLN A 13 2.63 -8.26 24.20
C GLN A 13 2.33 -6.77 24.38
N ASP A 14 3.04 -6.07 25.26
CA ASP A 14 2.84 -4.62 25.47
C ASP A 14 3.09 -3.81 24.19
N LYS A 15 4.09 -4.19 23.39
CA LYS A 15 4.44 -3.52 22.12
C LYS A 15 3.38 -3.72 21.04
N TYR A 16 2.77 -4.91 20.94
CA TYR A 16 1.92 -5.28 19.80
C TYR A 16 0.43 -5.48 20.14
N GLN A 17 0.04 -5.44 21.41
CA GLN A 17 -1.37 -5.55 21.82
C GLN A 17 -2.22 -4.39 21.28
N ARG A 18 -1.59 -3.24 21.01
CA ARG A 18 -2.24 -1.98 20.67
C ARG A 18 -1.77 -1.52 19.30
N ILE A 19 -2.71 -1.17 18.43
CA ILE A 19 -2.41 -0.56 17.12
C ILE A 19 -2.92 0.87 17.10
N SER A 20 -2.04 1.80 16.69
CA SER A 20 -2.42 3.21 16.56
C SER A 20 -2.98 3.45 15.16
N GLU A 21 -4.29 3.33 14.99
CA GLU A 21 -5.02 3.80 13.81
C GLU A 21 -5.19 5.33 13.75
N GLY A 22 -4.52 6.07 14.65
CA GLY A 22 -4.48 7.53 14.69
C GLY A 22 -5.79 8.22 15.06
N MET A 23 -6.82 7.49 15.48
CA MET A 23 -8.10 8.02 15.96
C MET A 23 -8.26 7.72 17.45
N SER A 24 -7.64 8.50 18.33
CA SER A 24 -8.26 8.72 19.64
C SER A 24 -8.02 10.13 20.13
N ASN A 25 -9.13 10.77 20.50
CA ASN A 25 -9.18 12.04 21.20
C ASN A 25 -8.98 11.84 22.72
N HIS A 26 -8.77 10.60 23.17
CA HIS A 26 -8.59 10.25 24.58
C HIS A 26 -7.76 8.97 24.70
N GLY A 27 -6.42 9.01 24.59
CA GLY A 27 -5.49 8.01 25.17
C GLY A 27 -5.66 6.50 24.87
N ASP A 28 -6.69 6.07 24.16
CA ASP A 28 -7.10 4.68 23.99
C ASP A 28 -6.69 4.26 22.60
N SER A 29 -5.60 3.51 22.55
CA SER A 29 -5.23 2.68 21.42
C SER A 29 -6.18 1.48 21.33
N THR A 30 -6.76 1.22 20.16
CA THR A 30 -7.60 0.04 19.95
C THR A 30 -6.77 -1.23 20.08
N ARG A 31 -7.33 -2.27 20.69
CA ARG A 31 -6.64 -3.55 20.79
C ARG A 31 -6.60 -4.19 19.42
N LEU A 32 -5.44 -4.68 19.01
CA LEU A 32 -5.27 -5.31 17.69
C LEU A 32 -6.30 -6.41 17.47
N ASN A 33 -6.54 -7.24 18.49
CA ASN A 33 -7.50 -8.35 18.44
C ASN A 33 -8.97 -7.92 18.18
N GLU A 34 -9.35 -6.67 18.48
CA GLU A 34 -10.73 -6.19 18.29
C GLU A 34 -11.02 -5.81 16.84
N ILE A 35 -10.01 -5.29 16.14
CA ILE A 35 -10.13 -4.77 14.77
C ILE A 35 -9.45 -5.64 13.72
N TYR A 36 -8.69 -6.66 14.15
CA TYR A 36 -8.01 -7.57 13.24
C TYR A 36 -9.05 -8.37 12.46
N THR A 37 -9.00 -8.21 11.14
CA THR A 37 -9.62 -9.10 10.16
C THR A 37 -8.50 -9.98 9.62
N GLU A 38 -8.70 -11.30 9.63
CA GLU A 38 -7.71 -12.25 9.13
C GLU A 38 -7.43 -11.96 7.66
N LEU A 39 -6.15 -11.87 7.29
CA LEU A 39 -5.76 -11.64 5.89
C LEU A 39 -5.75 -12.96 5.13
N TYR A 40 -6.18 -12.92 3.87
CA TYR A 40 -6.01 -14.05 2.97
C TYR A 40 -4.53 -14.18 2.58
N ILE A 41 -3.90 -15.29 2.98
CA ILE A 41 -2.50 -15.63 2.69
C ILE A 41 -2.49 -16.93 1.91
N THR A 42 -1.69 -17.02 0.85
CA THR A 42 -1.60 -18.21 0.02
C THR A 42 -0.16 -18.67 -0.17
N GLU A 43 0.01 -19.92 -0.59
CA GLU A 43 1.31 -20.38 -1.08
C GLU A 43 1.69 -19.56 -2.33
N GLY A 44 2.93 -19.06 -2.37
CA GLY A 44 3.43 -18.25 -3.47
C GLY A 44 3.77 -19.12 -4.68
N GLY A 45 3.20 -18.80 -5.84
CA GLY A 45 3.53 -19.45 -7.11
C GLY A 45 4.98 -19.22 -7.56
N SER A 46 5.40 -19.94 -8.62
CA SER A 46 6.76 -19.90 -9.16
C SER A 46 7.22 -18.47 -9.51
N GLY A 47 8.07 -17.90 -8.67
CA GLY A 47 9.26 -17.10 -9.01
C GLY A 47 9.17 -15.88 -9.95
N GLU A 48 8.04 -15.53 -10.56
CA GLU A 48 7.99 -14.41 -11.49
C GLU A 48 8.14 -13.08 -10.72
N ILE A 49 9.14 -12.31 -11.13
CA ILE A 49 9.42 -11.00 -10.57
C ILE A 49 8.35 -10.05 -11.11
N ASN A 50 7.30 -9.80 -10.32
CA ASN A 50 6.35 -8.74 -10.65
C ASN A 50 6.94 -7.38 -10.23
N ASN A 51 7.52 -6.69 -11.20
CA ASN A 51 8.08 -5.33 -11.05
C ASN A 51 7.05 -4.22 -11.25
N GLU A 52 5.77 -4.55 -11.50
CA GLU A 52 4.73 -3.56 -11.66
C GLU A 52 4.48 -2.76 -10.39
N HIS A 53 3.96 -1.54 -10.54
CA HIS A 53 3.55 -0.70 -9.46
C HIS A 53 2.36 -1.31 -8.70
N GLU A 54 2.28 -1.01 -7.41
CA GLU A 54 1.33 -1.63 -6.47
C GLU A 54 -0.12 -1.50 -6.94
N VAL A 55 -0.50 -0.37 -7.53
CA VAL A 55 -1.85 -0.15 -8.05
C VAL A 55 -2.26 -1.16 -9.13
N ARG A 56 -1.35 -1.53 -10.04
CA ARG A 56 -1.61 -2.53 -11.09
C ARG A 56 -1.71 -3.94 -10.52
N GLN A 57 -0.90 -4.23 -9.51
CA GLN A 57 -0.94 -5.50 -8.81
C GLN A 57 -2.25 -5.66 -8.04
N ILE A 58 -2.73 -4.63 -7.33
CA ILE A 58 -4.05 -4.65 -6.64
C ILE A 58 -5.16 -4.95 -7.63
N GLU A 59 -5.20 -4.21 -8.74
CA GLU A 59 -6.21 -4.40 -9.78
C GLU A 59 -6.16 -5.82 -10.33
N THR A 60 -4.98 -6.36 -10.59
CA THR A 60 -4.81 -7.73 -11.12
C THR A 60 -5.19 -8.80 -10.09
N VAL A 61 -4.75 -8.67 -8.84
CA VAL A 61 -5.01 -9.65 -7.77
C VAL A 61 -6.48 -9.64 -7.36
N SER A 62 -7.11 -8.48 -7.29
CA SER A 62 -8.55 -8.37 -6.98
C SER A 62 -9.45 -9.06 -8.01
N ARG A 63 -8.90 -9.44 -9.17
CA ARG A 63 -9.59 -10.13 -10.27
C ARG A 63 -9.31 -11.63 -10.29
N ARG A 64 -8.43 -12.18 -9.44
CA ARG A 64 -8.06 -13.60 -9.46
C ARG A 64 -9.06 -14.46 -8.69
N PRO A 65 -9.52 -15.61 -9.24
CA PRO A 65 -10.40 -16.53 -8.52
C PRO A 65 -9.70 -17.23 -7.35
N GLU A 66 -10.31 -17.25 -6.17
CA GLU A 66 -9.76 -17.88 -4.95
C GLU A 66 -9.52 -19.40 -5.10
N THR A 67 -10.28 -20.09 -5.96
CA THR A 67 -10.24 -21.56 -6.09
C THR A 67 -8.96 -22.11 -6.71
N GLN A 68 -8.08 -21.27 -7.26
CA GLN A 68 -6.78 -21.68 -7.81
C GLN A 68 -5.66 -21.63 -6.77
N GLU A 69 -5.90 -21.11 -5.57
CA GLU A 69 -4.86 -20.85 -4.58
C GLU A 69 -4.98 -21.77 -3.37
N THR A 70 -3.84 -22.12 -2.76
CA THR A 70 -3.82 -22.90 -1.52
C THR A 70 -3.70 -21.92 -0.35
N PRO A 71 -4.79 -21.69 0.42
CA PRO A 71 -4.75 -20.77 1.55
C PRO A 71 -3.89 -21.34 2.68
N ILE A 72 -3.15 -20.46 3.35
CA ILE A 72 -2.27 -20.77 4.47
C ILE A 72 -2.71 -19.92 5.66
N ASN A 73 -2.98 -20.56 6.80
CA ASN A 73 -3.16 -19.81 8.03
C ASN A 73 -1.81 -19.19 8.45
N CYS A 74 -1.80 -17.91 8.82
CA CYS A 74 -0.57 -17.21 9.22
C CYS A 74 0.16 -17.92 10.39
N ASN A 75 -0.57 -18.54 11.31
CA ASN A 75 0.02 -19.29 12.42
C ASN A 75 0.60 -20.64 12.01
N ASP A 76 0.30 -21.12 10.81
CA ASP A 76 0.76 -22.39 10.25
C ASP A 76 1.82 -22.21 9.16
N ILE A 77 2.38 -21.01 9.01
CA ILE A 77 3.27 -20.63 7.89
C ILE A 77 4.58 -21.43 7.81
N PHE A 78 4.98 -22.09 8.90
CA PHE A 78 6.15 -22.99 8.96
C PHE A 78 5.77 -24.47 8.95
N LYS A 79 4.47 -24.79 8.85
CA LYS A 79 4.01 -26.18 8.75
C LYS A 79 4.00 -26.58 7.27
N PRO A 80 4.52 -27.77 6.93
CA PRO A 80 4.52 -28.24 5.56
C PRO A 80 3.09 -28.46 5.06
N SER A 81 2.85 -28.13 3.78
CA SER A 81 1.61 -28.45 3.09
C SER A 81 1.44 -29.97 2.95
N PRO A 82 0.20 -30.49 2.81
CA PRO A 82 -0.03 -31.93 2.59
C PRO A 82 0.77 -32.45 1.38
N GLY A 83 1.72 -33.37 1.61
CA GLY A 83 2.59 -33.95 0.58
C GLY A 83 4.00 -33.34 0.50
N GLN A 84 4.31 -32.31 1.30
CA GLN A 84 5.66 -31.78 1.48
C GLN A 84 6.32 -32.43 2.70
N ASP A 85 7.36 -33.25 2.49
CA ASP A 85 8.13 -33.86 3.59
C ASP A 85 9.35 -33.03 4.03
N LYS A 86 9.66 -31.94 3.30
CA LYS A 86 10.83 -31.10 3.59
C LYS A 86 10.51 -30.13 4.73
N PRO A 87 11.36 -30.02 5.78
CA PRO A 87 11.18 -29.02 6.82
C PRO A 87 11.34 -27.61 6.25
N ILE A 88 10.47 -26.69 6.66
CA ILE A 88 10.51 -25.27 6.28
C ILE A 88 11.30 -24.50 7.34
N ARG A 89 12.47 -23.97 6.98
CA ARG A 89 13.28 -23.12 7.84
C ARG A 89 13.07 -21.65 7.53
N THR A 90 13.07 -21.28 6.25
CA THR A 90 12.95 -19.89 5.80
C THR A 90 11.68 -19.66 5.00
N VAL A 91 10.83 -18.74 5.47
CA VAL A 91 9.64 -18.27 4.77
C VAL A 91 9.86 -16.84 4.26
N LEU A 92 9.61 -16.61 2.97
CA LEU A 92 9.57 -15.28 2.37
C LEU A 92 8.14 -14.91 1.99
N THR A 93 7.54 -13.98 2.74
CA THR A 93 6.19 -13.49 2.50
C THR A 93 6.20 -12.21 1.67
N LYS A 94 5.60 -12.29 0.49
CA LYS A 94 5.44 -11.18 -0.46
C LYS A 94 4.06 -10.53 -0.30
N GLY A 95 3.95 -9.29 -0.74
CA GLY A 95 2.67 -8.58 -0.87
C GLY A 95 2.89 -7.09 -1.09
N VAL A 96 1.94 -6.42 -1.73
CA VAL A 96 2.01 -4.97 -2.03
C VAL A 96 2.06 -4.12 -0.74
N ALA A 97 2.41 -2.83 -0.82
CA ALA A 97 2.40 -1.99 0.39
C ALA A 97 0.98 -1.87 0.95
N GLY A 98 0.88 -1.63 2.25
CA GLY A 98 -0.40 -1.49 2.94
C GLY A 98 -1.23 -2.78 3.06
N ILE A 99 -0.86 -3.88 2.38
CA ILE A 99 -1.64 -5.12 2.31
C ILE A 99 -1.80 -5.84 3.64
N GLY A 100 -0.99 -5.46 4.64
CA GLY A 100 -1.10 -5.96 6.01
C GLY A 100 0.03 -6.89 6.47
N LYS A 101 1.12 -7.07 5.69
CA LYS A 101 2.30 -7.89 6.07
C LYS A 101 2.79 -7.64 7.50
N THR A 102 3.10 -6.38 7.84
CA THR A 102 3.53 -5.99 9.19
C THR A 102 2.45 -6.29 10.24
N VAL A 103 1.17 -6.09 9.92
CA VAL A 103 0.06 -6.38 10.87
C VAL A 103 -0.06 -7.90 11.12
N SER A 104 0.15 -8.74 10.11
CA SER A 104 0.22 -10.20 10.27
C SER A 104 1.38 -10.62 11.17
N VAL A 105 2.57 -10.02 10.99
CA VAL A 105 3.72 -10.24 11.88
C VAL A 105 3.38 -9.85 13.32
N GLN A 106 2.79 -8.67 13.53
CA GLN A 106 2.38 -8.20 14.85
C GLN A 106 1.36 -9.15 15.49
N LYS A 107 0.37 -9.62 14.72
CA LYS A 107 -0.65 -10.55 15.20
C LYS A 107 -0.06 -11.91 15.56
N PHE A 108 0.84 -12.45 14.73
CA PHE A 108 1.55 -13.71 15.00
C PHE A 108 2.36 -13.64 16.29
N ILE A 109 3.11 -12.56 16.50
CA ILE A 109 3.88 -12.34 17.73
C ILE A 109 2.94 -12.21 18.94
N LEU A 110 1.82 -11.50 18.79
CA LEU A 110 0.84 -11.33 19.85
C LEU A 110 0.20 -12.67 20.26
N ASP A 111 -0.19 -13.51 19.29
CA ASP A 111 -0.75 -14.84 19.57
C ASP A 111 0.27 -15.75 20.27
N TRP A 112 1.55 -15.67 19.89
CA TRP A 112 2.62 -16.38 20.60
C TRP A 112 2.84 -15.86 22.03
N ALA A 113 2.82 -14.55 22.22
CA ALA A 113 3.03 -13.92 23.53
C ALA A 113 1.85 -14.22 24.49
N GLU A 114 0.62 -14.25 23.98
CA GLU A 114 -0.60 -14.57 24.73
C GLU A 114 -0.81 -16.07 24.97
N GLY A 115 0.06 -16.93 24.42
CA GLY A 115 -0.03 -18.38 24.62
C GLY A 115 -1.02 -19.10 23.70
N LYS A 116 -1.52 -18.44 22.66
CA LYS A 116 -2.57 -18.95 21.76
C LYS A 116 -2.05 -19.86 20.65
N ALA A 117 -0.88 -19.56 20.09
CA ALA A 117 -0.29 -20.28 18.96
C ALA A 117 1.25 -20.38 19.06
N ASN A 118 1.87 -21.26 18.27
CA ASN A 118 3.34 -21.36 18.10
C ASN A 118 4.15 -21.56 19.40
N GLN A 119 3.56 -22.23 20.41
CA GLN A 119 4.20 -22.43 21.72
C GLN A 119 5.38 -23.41 21.71
N ASP A 120 5.59 -24.11 20.60
CA ASP A 120 6.79 -24.91 20.32
C ASP A 120 8.05 -24.03 20.09
N VAL A 121 7.86 -22.75 19.73
CA VAL A 121 8.94 -21.77 19.59
C VAL A 121 9.25 -21.12 20.95
N HIS A 122 10.51 -21.20 21.37
CA HIS A 122 10.95 -20.69 22.66
C HIS A 122 11.13 -19.18 22.63
N PHE A 123 11.70 -18.62 21.56
CA PHE A 123 11.98 -17.19 21.43
C PHE A 123 11.64 -16.68 20.03
N ILE A 124 10.99 -15.52 19.97
CA ILE A 124 10.76 -14.77 18.74
C ILE A 124 11.49 -13.43 18.85
N PHE A 125 12.37 -13.15 17.89
CA PHE A 125 13.11 -11.89 17.78
C PHE A 125 12.66 -11.12 16.53
N PRO A 126 11.80 -10.10 16.69
CA PRO A 126 11.49 -9.18 15.59
C PRO A 126 12.71 -8.30 15.31
N LEU A 127 13.09 -8.22 14.04
CA LEU A 127 14.24 -7.48 13.52
C LEU A 127 13.80 -6.66 12.29
N PRO A 128 13.10 -5.53 12.46
CA PRO A 128 12.68 -4.69 11.34
C PRO A 128 13.89 -4.12 10.59
N PHE A 129 13.92 -4.22 9.26
CA PHE A 129 15.07 -3.74 8.47
C PHE A 129 15.32 -2.24 8.65
N ARG A 130 14.26 -1.44 8.82
CA ARG A 130 14.35 -0.02 9.15
C ARG A 130 15.18 0.28 10.41
N GLU A 131 15.11 -0.59 11.43
CA GLU A 131 15.91 -0.44 12.65
C GLU A 131 17.35 -0.92 12.42
N LEU A 132 17.53 -2.01 11.66
CA LEU A 132 18.84 -2.57 11.33
C LEU A 132 19.70 -1.60 10.52
N ASN A 133 19.10 -0.82 9.62
CA ASN A 133 19.79 0.18 8.79
C ASN A 133 20.54 1.24 9.61
N LEU A 134 20.12 1.49 10.86
CA LEU A 134 20.73 2.51 11.73
C LEU A 134 22.01 2.02 12.41
N ILE A 135 22.27 0.71 12.39
CA ILE A 135 23.39 0.10 13.10
C ILE A 135 24.60 0.03 12.15
N GLN A 136 25.50 1.01 12.28
CA GLN A 136 26.71 1.10 11.45
C GLN A 136 27.96 0.48 12.09
N LYS A 137 27.90 0.13 13.38
CA LYS A 137 29.02 -0.49 14.11
C LYS A 137 29.06 -2.00 13.89
N ASN A 138 30.27 -2.56 13.97
CA ASN A 138 30.45 -4.02 14.01
C ASN A 138 30.01 -4.56 15.36
N LEU A 139 29.24 -5.65 15.34
CA LEU A 139 28.66 -6.30 16.51
C LEU A 139 28.72 -7.81 16.31
N SER A 140 28.74 -8.58 17.41
CA SER A 140 28.37 -9.99 17.33
C SER A 140 26.86 -10.17 17.19
N LEU A 141 26.39 -11.37 16.84
CA LEU A 141 24.95 -11.65 16.83
C LEU A 141 24.34 -11.47 18.23
N VAL A 142 25.06 -11.93 19.26
CA VAL A 142 24.65 -11.74 20.66
C VAL A 142 24.55 -10.25 21.00
N ASP A 143 25.52 -9.43 20.59
CA ASP A 143 25.47 -7.99 20.84
C ASP A 143 24.34 -7.30 20.08
N LEU A 144 24.05 -7.72 18.85
CA LEU A 144 22.94 -7.21 18.05
C LEU A 144 21.60 -7.47 18.75
N LEU A 145 21.38 -8.69 19.24
CA LEU A 145 20.17 -9.06 19.98
C LEU A 145 20.08 -8.33 21.32
N ASN A 146 21.18 -8.22 22.06
CA ASN A 146 21.25 -7.46 23.31
C ASN A 146 20.95 -5.97 23.12
N HIS A 147 21.29 -5.44 21.95
CA HIS A 147 21.05 -4.05 21.60
C HIS A 147 19.56 -3.78 21.34
N LEU A 148 18.90 -4.65 20.57
CA LEU A 148 17.49 -4.50 20.18
C LEU A 148 16.52 -5.03 21.25
N HIS A 149 16.91 -6.06 21.97
CA HIS A 149 16.11 -6.79 22.97
C HIS A 149 16.90 -6.88 24.27
N LYS A 150 16.87 -5.83 25.09
CA LYS A 150 17.65 -5.73 26.35
C LYS A 150 17.41 -6.89 27.32
N GLU A 151 16.29 -7.58 27.21
CA GLU A 151 15.91 -8.78 27.96
C GLU A 151 16.84 -9.96 27.64
N THR A 152 17.53 -9.91 26.50
CA THR A 152 18.48 -10.95 26.07
C THR A 152 19.86 -10.86 26.72
N LYS A 153 20.15 -9.79 27.49
CA LYS A 153 21.43 -9.63 28.20
C LYS A 153 21.76 -10.74 29.20
N GLU A 154 20.74 -11.50 29.59
CA GLU A 154 20.85 -12.65 30.48
C GLU A 154 21.10 -13.98 29.73
N PHE A 155 21.08 -14.00 28.39
CA PHE A 155 21.40 -15.18 27.58
C PHE A 155 22.90 -15.42 27.52
N LYS A 156 23.29 -16.68 27.67
CA LYS A 156 24.63 -17.15 27.30
C LYS A 156 24.63 -17.53 25.83
N SER A 157 25.80 -17.46 25.19
CA SER A 157 25.94 -17.86 23.78
C SER A 157 25.48 -19.30 23.52
N ALA A 158 25.71 -20.21 24.45
CA ALA A 158 25.27 -21.61 24.37
C ALA A 158 23.73 -21.79 24.39
N ASP A 159 23.00 -20.85 24.98
CA ASP A 159 21.54 -20.96 25.10
C ASP A 159 20.85 -20.84 23.72
N TYR A 160 21.48 -20.20 22.74
CA TYR A 160 20.88 -20.02 21.41
C TYR A 160 20.81 -21.31 20.59
N ASP A 161 21.66 -22.29 20.87
CA ASP A 161 21.66 -23.59 20.19
C ASP A 161 20.70 -24.60 20.85
N ASP A 162 20.40 -24.42 22.14
CA ASP A 162 19.52 -25.29 22.93
C ASP A 162 18.02 -24.97 22.76
N TYR A 163 17.70 -23.80 22.20
CA TYR A 163 16.32 -23.32 22.08
C TYR A 163 15.86 -23.20 20.62
N LYS A 164 14.58 -23.52 20.38
CA LYS A 164 13.93 -23.21 19.10
C LYS A 164 13.69 -21.70 19.00
N VAL A 165 14.55 -21.01 18.25
CA VAL A 165 14.52 -19.56 18.04
C VAL A 165 13.91 -19.23 16.67
N MET A 166 13.16 -18.13 16.60
CA MET A 166 12.65 -17.56 15.36
C MET A 166 13.10 -16.10 15.22
N PHE A 167 13.59 -15.74 14.03
CA PHE A 167 13.86 -14.36 13.64
C PHE A 167 12.82 -13.91 12.63
N ILE A 168 12.22 -12.74 12.87
CA ILE A 168 11.26 -12.14 11.94
C ILE A 168 11.87 -10.85 11.38
N PHE A 169 12.26 -10.88 10.12
CA PHE A 169 12.79 -9.74 9.37
C PHE A 169 11.66 -9.04 8.63
N ASP A 170 11.17 -7.95 9.21
CA ASP A 170 10.04 -7.18 8.64
C ASP A 170 10.54 -6.05 7.73
N GLY A 171 10.02 -5.98 6.50
CA GLY A 171 10.22 -4.87 5.57
C GLY A 171 11.53 -4.91 4.77
N LEU A 172 11.83 -6.00 4.07
CA LEU A 172 13.04 -6.12 3.22
C LEU A 172 13.14 -5.01 2.16
N ASP A 173 12.01 -4.51 1.66
CA ASP A 173 11.97 -3.38 0.73
C ASP A 173 12.45 -2.04 1.32
N GLU A 174 12.67 -2.00 2.63
CA GLU A 174 13.26 -0.88 3.35
C GLU A 174 14.74 -1.13 3.70
N CYS A 175 15.29 -2.29 3.36
CA CYS A 175 16.69 -2.63 3.60
C CYS A 175 17.63 -1.74 2.78
N ARG A 176 18.61 -1.12 3.44
CA ARG A 176 19.69 -0.35 2.81
C ARG A 176 21.05 -1.06 2.88
N LEU A 177 21.09 -2.22 3.54
CA LEU A 177 22.26 -3.09 3.58
C LEU A 177 22.42 -3.76 2.21
N ARG A 178 23.65 -4.11 1.82
CA ARG A 178 23.91 -4.70 0.49
C ARG A 178 23.41 -6.13 0.37
N LEU A 179 23.34 -6.83 1.50
CA LEU A 179 23.10 -8.26 1.65
C LEU A 179 23.96 -9.05 0.67
N ASP A 180 25.29 -8.88 0.74
CA ASP A 180 26.21 -9.50 -0.22
C ASP A 180 26.37 -11.01 0.06
N PHE A 181 25.42 -11.80 -0.44
CA PHE A 181 25.43 -13.25 -0.32
C PHE A 181 26.59 -13.94 -1.05
N GLN A 182 27.36 -13.24 -1.90
CA GLN A 182 28.47 -13.86 -2.62
C GLN A 182 29.82 -13.62 -1.93
N ASN A 183 30.08 -12.38 -1.52
CA ASN A 183 31.40 -11.96 -1.04
C ASN A 183 31.51 -11.89 0.49
N ASN A 184 30.40 -11.89 1.22
CA ASN A 184 30.47 -11.85 2.68
C ASN A 184 31.14 -13.10 3.24
N ARG A 185 32.10 -12.88 4.15
CA ARG A 185 32.81 -13.96 4.85
C ARG A 185 31.83 -14.87 5.60
N SER A 186 32.15 -16.16 5.63
CA SER A 186 31.38 -17.13 6.41
C SER A 186 31.62 -16.91 7.90
N LEU A 187 30.55 -16.88 8.68
CA LEU A 187 30.56 -16.79 10.14
C LEU A 187 29.73 -17.95 10.70
N SER A 188 30.28 -18.66 11.68
CA SER A 188 29.59 -19.74 12.40
C SER A 188 29.51 -19.51 13.90
N ASP A 189 30.30 -18.58 14.45
CA ASP A 189 30.29 -18.24 15.87
C ASP A 189 29.43 -16.99 16.12
N VAL A 190 28.42 -17.13 16.98
CA VAL A 190 27.49 -16.04 17.36
C VAL A 190 28.16 -14.90 18.13
N THR A 191 29.38 -15.11 18.64
CA THR A 191 30.18 -14.12 19.38
C THR A 191 31.16 -13.35 18.50
N GLU A 192 31.36 -13.74 17.24
CA GLU A 192 32.26 -13.05 16.33
C GLU A 192 31.68 -11.71 15.86
N SER A 193 32.45 -10.64 16.01
CA SER A 193 32.03 -9.29 15.60
C SER A 193 32.13 -9.08 14.09
N ALA A 194 31.04 -8.61 13.46
CA ALA A 194 30.99 -8.26 12.05
C ALA A 194 29.97 -7.13 11.79
N SER A 195 29.96 -6.59 10.57
CA SER A 195 28.89 -5.68 10.16
C SER A 195 27.54 -6.41 10.13
N VAL A 196 26.44 -5.68 10.34
CA VAL A 196 25.08 -6.24 10.28
C VAL A 196 24.81 -6.98 8.97
N ASP A 197 25.28 -6.45 7.85
CA ASP A 197 25.20 -7.09 6.53
C ASP A 197 25.71 -8.54 6.51
N VAL A 198 26.91 -8.74 7.05
CA VAL A 198 27.55 -10.06 7.17
C VAL A 198 26.79 -10.97 8.16
N LEU A 199 26.29 -10.43 9.28
CA LEU A 199 25.50 -11.22 10.22
C LEU A 199 24.20 -11.74 9.58
N LEU A 200 23.46 -10.87 8.88
CA LEU A 200 22.19 -11.22 8.26
C LEU A 200 22.36 -12.25 7.14
N THR A 201 23.33 -12.05 6.25
CA THR A 201 23.60 -13.02 5.17
C THR A 201 23.99 -14.39 5.72
N ASN A 202 24.76 -14.47 6.82
CA ASN A 202 25.12 -15.73 7.46
C ASN A 202 23.95 -16.39 8.21
N LEU A 203 23.06 -15.62 8.84
CA LEU A 203 21.80 -16.14 9.40
C LEU A 203 20.91 -16.72 8.30
N ILE A 204 20.71 -15.99 7.21
CA ILE A 204 19.81 -16.39 6.11
C ILE A 204 20.34 -17.65 5.42
N LYS A 205 21.65 -17.72 5.12
CA LYS A 205 22.31 -18.92 4.59
C LYS A 205 22.31 -20.12 5.55
N GLY A 206 22.09 -19.90 6.85
CA GLY A 206 22.15 -20.93 7.87
C GLY A 206 23.55 -21.26 8.39
N ASN A 207 24.55 -20.39 8.13
CA ASN A 207 25.88 -20.52 8.73
C ASN A 207 25.85 -20.16 10.23
N LEU A 208 25.05 -19.15 10.60
CA LEU A 208 24.73 -18.81 11.99
C LEU A 208 23.36 -19.38 12.34
N LEU A 209 23.26 -20.07 13.48
CA LEU A 209 22.02 -20.65 14.01
C LEU A 209 21.24 -21.45 12.94
N PRO A 210 21.79 -22.57 12.44
CA PRO A 210 21.18 -23.35 11.37
C PRO A 210 19.77 -23.85 11.72
N SER A 211 19.48 -24.10 13.00
CA SER A 211 18.17 -24.56 13.48
C SER A 211 17.12 -23.46 13.68
N ALA A 212 17.50 -22.18 13.53
CA ALA A 212 16.57 -21.07 13.71
C ALA A 212 15.59 -20.93 12.54
N LEU A 213 14.33 -20.62 12.85
CA LEU A 213 13.30 -20.30 11.87
C LEU A 213 13.41 -18.84 11.43
N LEU A 214 13.27 -18.57 10.13
CA LEU A 214 13.36 -17.23 9.58
C LEU A 214 12.06 -16.88 8.85
N TRP A 215 11.46 -15.75 9.22
CA TRP A 215 10.34 -15.19 8.48
C TRP A 215 10.73 -13.82 7.93
N ILE A 216 10.74 -13.66 6.61
CA ILE A 216 11.09 -12.41 5.93
C ILE A 216 9.84 -11.86 5.25
N THR A 217 9.50 -10.60 5.48
CA THR A 217 8.43 -9.91 4.73
C THR A 217 9.02 -8.94 3.72
N SER A 218 8.42 -8.85 2.53
CA SER A 218 8.91 -7.99 1.45
C SER A 218 7.80 -7.55 0.51
N ARG A 219 7.97 -6.40 -0.15
CA ARG A 219 7.28 -6.17 -1.43
C ARG A 219 7.86 -7.08 -2.53
N PRO A 220 7.06 -7.45 -3.55
CA PRO A 220 7.52 -8.33 -4.64
C PRO A 220 8.82 -7.85 -5.31
N ALA A 221 8.93 -6.54 -5.59
CA ALA A 221 10.09 -5.95 -6.26
C ALA A 221 11.41 -6.03 -5.47
N ALA A 222 11.36 -6.18 -4.13
CA ALA A 222 12.55 -6.30 -3.29
C ALA A 222 12.87 -7.74 -2.89
N ALA A 223 11.97 -8.69 -3.19
CA ALA A 223 12.10 -10.08 -2.76
C ALA A 223 13.33 -10.78 -3.38
N ASN A 224 13.79 -10.31 -4.53
CA ASN A 224 14.97 -10.82 -5.24
C ASN A 224 16.30 -10.47 -4.56
N GLN A 225 16.30 -9.62 -3.53
CA GLN A 225 17.48 -9.39 -2.70
C GLN A 225 17.89 -10.66 -1.92
N ILE A 226 16.94 -11.59 -1.70
CA ILE A 226 17.21 -12.88 -1.09
C ILE A 226 17.35 -13.94 -2.21
N PRO A 227 18.47 -14.67 -2.26
CA PRO A 227 18.63 -15.74 -3.22
C PRO A 227 17.56 -16.83 -3.05
N PRO A 228 16.93 -17.33 -4.14
CA PRO A 228 15.88 -18.35 -4.05
C PRO A 228 16.32 -19.62 -3.30
N GLU A 229 17.60 -19.99 -3.39
CA GLU A 229 18.19 -21.14 -2.69
C GLU A 229 18.20 -21.00 -1.15
N CYS A 230 18.04 -19.78 -0.63
CA CYS A 230 17.95 -19.51 0.81
C CYS A 230 16.51 -19.54 1.34
N VAL A 231 15.51 -19.76 0.48
CA VAL A 231 14.09 -19.71 0.82
C VAL A 231 13.48 -21.10 0.63
N ASP A 232 12.88 -21.65 1.68
CA ASP A 232 12.20 -22.94 1.60
C ASP A 232 10.75 -22.80 1.13
N GLN A 233 10.09 -21.69 1.48
CA GLN A 233 8.72 -21.42 1.13
C GLN A 233 8.50 -19.94 0.83
N VAL A 234 7.78 -19.66 -0.25
CA VAL A 234 7.27 -18.33 -0.57
C VAL A 234 5.79 -18.31 -0.23
N THR A 235 5.33 -17.26 0.43
CA THR A 235 3.90 -17.01 0.65
C THR A 235 3.52 -15.62 0.15
N GLU A 236 2.25 -15.41 -0.15
CA GLU A 236 1.75 -14.13 -0.65
C GLU A 236 0.56 -13.67 0.20
N VAL A 237 0.65 -12.46 0.76
CA VAL A 237 -0.49 -11.80 1.41
C VAL A 237 -1.32 -11.15 0.32
N ARG A 238 -2.52 -11.68 0.11
CA ARG A 238 -3.47 -11.20 -0.88
C ARG A 238 -4.25 -9.99 -0.39
N GLY A 239 -4.45 -9.81 0.92
CA GLY A 239 -5.25 -8.70 1.47
C GLY A 239 -6.65 -9.17 1.86
N PHE A 240 -7.64 -8.31 1.70
CA PHE A 240 -9.04 -8.64 2.00
C PHE A 240 -9.78 -9.15 0.77
N ASN A 241 -10.36 -10.34 0.89
CA ASN A 241 -11.41 -10.77 -0.02
C ASN A 241 -12.73 -10.04 0.25
N ASP A 242 -13.73 -10.27 -0.60
CA ASP A 242 -14.98 -9.53 -0.54
C ASP A 242 -15.74 -9.65 0.79
N PRO A 243 -15.84 -10.84 1.42
CA PRO A 243 -16.37 -10.97 2.78
C PRO A 243 -15.54 -10.24 3.84
N GLN A 244 -14.21 -10.28 3.76
CA GLN A 244 -13.31 -9.63 4.71
C GLN A 244 -13.38 -8.09 4.65
N LYS A 245 -13.64 -7.51 3.46
CA LYS A 245 -13.90 -6.07 3.32
C LYS A 245 -15.08 -5.65 4.18
N ASP A 246 -16.20 -6.36 4.06
CA ASP A 246 -17.41 -6.11 4.84
C ASP A 246 -17.18 -6.31 6.34
N GLU A 247 -16.49 -7.39 6.72
CA GLU A 247 -16.14 -7.69 8.11
C GLU A 247 -15.33 -6.55 8.73
N TYR A 248 -14.34 -6.02 8.00
CA TYR A 248 -13.53 -4.90 8.46
C TYR A 248 -14.39 -3.68 8.78
N PHE A 249 -15.28 -3.25 7.87
CA PHE A 249 -16.13 -2.08 8.10
C PHE A 249 -17.07 -2.29 9.29
N ARG A 250 -17.68 -3.47 9.44
CA ARG A 250 -18.60 -3.78 10.55
C ARG A 250 -17.89 -3.86 11.91
N LYS A 251 -16.64 -4.38 11.95
CA LYS A 251 -15.81 -4.38 13.16
C LYS A 251 -15.34 -2.99 13.54
N ARG A 252 -14.98 -2.17 12.55
CA ARG A 252 -14.37 -0.86 12.78
C ARG A 252 -15.37 0.24 13.14
N ILE A 253 -16.62 0.12 12.68
CA ILE A 253 -17.66 1.14 12.85
C ILE A 253 -18.69 0.61 13.86
N ASN A 254 -18.84 1.31 14.98
CA ASN A 254 -19.72 0.86 16.07
C ASN A 254 -21.21 0.85 15.66
N ASP A 255 -21.65 1.85 14.88
CA ASP A 255 -23.02 1.93 14.35
C ASP A 255 -23.16 1.02 13.12
N GLN A 256 -23.85 -0.10 13.28
CA GLN A 256 -24.03 -1.10 12.22
C GLN A 256 -24.87 -0.57 11.04
N SER A 257 -25.83 0.33 11.27
CA SER A 257 -26.60 0.94 10.17
C SER A 257 -25.71 1.85 9.32
N LEU A 258 -24.82 2.60 9.97
CA LEU A 258 -23.81 3.40 9.29
C LEU A 258 -22.80 2.51 8.55
N ALA A 259 -22.34 1.43 9.17
CA ALA A 259 -21.42 0.46 8.56
C ALA A 259 -22.02 -0.13 7.27
N ASP A 260 -23.27 -0.59 7.31
CA ASP A 260 -23.94 -1.16 6.13
C ASP A 260 -24.11 -0.12 5.01
N ARG A 261 -24.48 1.13 5.33
CA ARG A 261 -24.54 2.23 4.34
C ARG A 261 -23.17 2.50 3.70
N ILE A 262 -22.10 2.46 4.48
CA ILE A 262 -20.73 2.65 4.00
C ILE A 262 -20.32 1.50 3.07
N VAL A 263 -20.63 0.27 3.45
CA VAL A 263 -20.39 -0.92 2.62
C VAL A 263 -21.15 -0.80 1.29
N THR A 264 -22.42 -0.41 1.31
CA THR A 264 -23.20 -0.17 0.08
C THR A 264 -22.57 0.90 -0.80
N HIS A 265 -22.13 2.02 -0.21
CA HIS A 265 -21.47 3.09 -0.95
C HIS A 265 -20.15 2.63 -1.58
N ILE A 266 -19.31 1.92 -0.83
CA ILE A 266 -18.05 1.36 -1.34
C ILE A 266 -18.30 0.38 -2.48
N ARG A 267 -19.30 -0.51 -2.36
CA ARG A 267 -19.70 -1.43 -3.45
C ARG A 267 -20.16 -0.69 -4.71
N SER A 268 -20.94 0.39 -4.56
CA SER A 268 -21.43 1.19 -5.69
C SER A 268 -20.34 1.93 -6.47
N SER A 269 -19.13 2.06 -5.90
CA SER A 269 -17.96 2.62 -6.59
C SER A 269 -16.91 1.54 -6.77
N ARG A 270 -16.90 0.89 -7.94
CA ARG A 270 -15.96 -0.20 -8.23
C ARG A 270 -14.50 0.18 -7.97
N SER A 271 -14.10 1.40 -8.32
CA SER A 271 -12.73 1.86 -8.07
C SER A 271 -12.40 1.91 -6.57
N LEU A 272 -13.33 2.32 -5.71
CA LEU A 272 -13.11 2.29 -4.26
C LEU A 272 -13.13 0.86 -3.73
N PHE A 273 -14.07 0.03 -4.23
CA PHE A 273 -14.20 -1.37 -3.85
C PHE A 273 -12.95 -2.21 -4.15
N ILE A 274 -12.37 -2.04 -5.34
CA ILE A 274 -11.12 -2.71 -5.74
C ILE A 274 -9.98 -2.28 -4.82
N MET A 275 -9.87 -0.99 -4.52
CA MET A 275 -8.80 -0.48 -3.66
C MET A 275 -8.94 -0.98 -2.22
N CYS A 276 -10.16 -1.16 -1.71
CA CYS A 276 -10.44 -1.78 -0.42
C CYS A 276 -9.99 -3.26 -0.30
N HIS A 277 -9.47 -3.87 -1.37
CA HIS A 277 -8.68 -5.09 -1.24
C HIS A 277 -7.46 -4.90 -0.33
N ILE A 278 -6.88 -3.68 -0.29
CA ILE A 278 -5.84 -3.33 0.67
C ILE A 278 -6.46 -2.77 1.96
N PRO A 279 -6.13 -3.32 3.14
CA PRO A 279 -6.62 -2.84 4.43
C PRO A 279 -6.43 -1.33 4.68
N VAL A 280 -5.33 -0.73 4.23
CA VAL A 280 -5.09 0.71 4.40
C VAL A 280 -6.14 1.57 3.68
N PHE A 281 -6.65 1.13 2.52
CA PHE A 281 -7.71 1.85 1.81
C PHE A 281 -9.06 1.65 2.50
N CYS A 282 -9.32 0.49 3.11
CA CYS A 282 -10.48 0.32 4.00
C CYS A 282 -10.43 1.27 5.19
N TRP A 283 -9.27 1.39 5.83
CA TRP A 283 -9.07 2.31 6.95
C TRP A 283 -9.28 3.78 6.58
N ILE A 284 -8.72 4.23 5.45
CA ILE A 284 -8.94 5.60 4.92
C ILE A 284 -10.43 5.82 4.63
N SER A 285 -11.06 4.87 3.93
CA SER A 285 -12.47 4.94 3.56
C SER A 285 -13.38 4.98 4.77
N ALA A 286 -13.15 4.12 5.76
CA ALA A 286 -13.90 4.11 7.01
C ALA A 286 -13.75 5.46 7.73
N THR A 287 -12.52 5.97 7.86
CA THR A 287 -12.24 7.25 8.53
C THR A 287 -12.97 8.43 7.87
N VAL A 288 -13.01 8.47 6.55
CA VAL A 288 -13.66 9.55 5.79
C VAL A 288 -15.19 9.41 5.82
N LEU A 289 -15.69 8.23 5.46
CA LEU A 289 -17.13 8.01 5.29
C LEU A 289 -17.87 7.98 6.63
N GLU A 290 -17.26 7.45 7.70
CA GLU A 290 -17.84 7.49 9.05
C GLU A 290 -18.14 8.94 9.48
N ARG A 291 -17.23 9.87 9.18
CA ARG A 291 -17.42 11.30 9.50
C ARG A 291 -18.46 11.98 8.63
N MET A 292 -18.43 11.71 7.32
CA MET A 292 -19.32 12.37 6.36
C MET A 292 -20.75 11.84 6.41
N MET A 293 -20.93 10.54 6.66
CA MET A 293 -22.25 9.90 6.67
C MET A 293 -22.85 9.80 8.09
N GLY A 294 -22.02 9.91 9.13
CA GLY A 294 -22.44 9.89 10.54
C GLY A 294 -22.74 11.27 11.13
N LYS A 295 -22.30 12.36 10.49
CA LYS A 295 -22.68 13.74 10.85
C LYS A 295 -23.50 14.33 9.71
N ALA A 296 -24.44 15.24 10.02
CA ALA A 296 -25.21 15.98 9.02
C ALA A 296 -24.35 17.06 8.31
N GLU A 297 -23.15 16.69 7.84
CA GLU A 297 -22.33 17.55 6.98
C GLU A 297 -22.92 17.49 5.57
N SER A 298 -23.34 18.63 5.02
CA SER A 298 -24.02 18.74 3.71
C SER A 298 -23.09 18.58 2.50
N ALA A 299 -21.96 17.88 2.67
CA ALA A 299 -20.98 17.67 1.60
C ALA A 299 -21.33 16.42 0.78
N GLU A 300 -21.05 16.47 -0.53
CA GLU A 300 -21.22 15.31 -1.40
C GLU A 300 -20.30 14.17 -0.97
N ILE A 301 -20.84 12.94 -0.88
CA ILE A 301 -20.08 11.76 -0.48
C ILE A 301 -19.04 11.42 -1.56
N PRO A 302 -17.74 11.20 -1.20
CA PRO A 302 -16.68 10.89 -2.15
C PRO A 302 -16.96 9.65 -2.99
N LYS A 303 -16.88 9.77 -4.31
CA LYS A 303 -17.04 8.67 -5.27
C LYS A 303 -15.73 8.23 -5.90
N THR A 304 -14.73 9.12 -5.95
CA THR A 304 -13.41 8.86 -6.53
C THR A 304 -12.32 8.75 -5.47
N LEU A 305 -11.16 8.18 -5.82
CA LEU A 305 -10.03 8.07 -4.90
C LEU A 305 -9.51 9.46 -4.52
N THR A 306 -9.44 10.38 -5.49
CA THR A 306 -8.97 11.74 -5.22
C THR A 306 -9.87 12.48 -4.23
N GLN A 307 -11.19 12.33 -4.36
CA GLN A 307 -12.14 12.89 -3.39
C GLN A 307 -11.90 12.29 -2.00
N MET A 308 -11.76 10.96 -1.91
CA MET A 308 -11.51 10.27 -0.64
C MET A 308 -10.26 10.79 0.06
N PHE A 309 -9.14 10.90 -0.67
CA PHE A 309 -7.87 11.41 -0.13
C PHE A 309 -7.91 12.91 0.19
N THR A 310 -8.66 13.69 -0.59
CA THR A 310 -8.87 15.13 -0.33
C THR A 310 -9.59 15.33 1.00
N HIS A 311 -10.71 14.62 1.23
CA HIS A 311 -11.42 14.66 2.49
C HIS A 311 -10.59 14.13 3.66
N PHE A 312 -9.84 13.05 3.43
CA PHE A 312 -8.91 12.51 4.42
C PHE A 312 -7.90 13.58 4.88
N LEU A 313 -7.24 14.28 3.94
CA LEU A 313 -6.29 15.35 4.25
C LEU A 313 -6.93 16.50 5.03
N ILE A 314 -8.13 16.93 4.61
CA ILE A 314 -8.88 18.00 5.29
C ILE A 314 -9.19 17.58 6.74
N PHE A 315 -9.63 16.34 6.94
CA PHE A 315 -9.92 15.79 8.25
C PHE A 315 -8.69 15.69 9.15
N GLN A 316 -7.53 15.29 8.62
CA GLN A 316 -6.28 15.32 9.39
C GLN A 316 -5.87 16.76 9.77
N THR A 317 -6.04 17.70 8.84
CA THR A 317 -5.68 19.11 9.06
C THR A 317 -6.57 19.76 10.14
N LYS A 318 -7.87 19.46 10.13
CA LYS A 318 -8.82 19.91 11.17
C LYS A 318 -8.47 19.36 12.54
N LEU A 319 -8.21 18.05 12.64
CA LEU A 319 -7.79 17.40 13.89
C LEU A 319 -6.51 18.02 14.46
N LYS A 320 -5.60 18.46 13.58
CA LYS A 320 -4.35 19.08 14.01
C LYS A 320 -4.55 20.37 14.79
N THR A 321 -5.42 21.23 14.27
CA THR A 321 -5.72 22.52 14.89
C THR A 321 -6.34 22.33 16.28
N GLN A 322 -7.28 21.40 16.41
CA GLN A 322 -8.01 21.14 17.66
C GLN A 322 -7.11 20.61 18.80
N LYS A 323 -6.09 19.79 18.49
CA LYS A 323 -5.25 19.13 19.52
C LYS A 323 -4.16 20.03 20.14
N TYR A 324 -3.66 21.05 19.43
CA TYR A 324 -2.49 21.83 19.88
C TYR A 324 -2.74 23.33 20.05
N ASP A 325 -3.62 23.94 19.25
CA ASP A 325 -3.80 25.39 19.29
C ASP A 325 -4.85 25.82 20.32
N GLY A 326 -5.65 24.89 20.86
CA GLY A 326 -6.75 25.19 21.80
C GLY A 326 -7.79 26.16 21.23
N LYS A 327 -7.76 26.39 19.91
CA LYS A 327 -8.56 27.32 19.15
C LYS A 327 -9.38 26.55 18.13
N ASP A 328 -10.65 26.93 17.98
CA ASP A 328 -11.56 26.31 17.01
C ASP A 328 -11.26 26.74 15.54
N GLU A 329 -10.42 27.76 15.34
CA GLU A 329 -10.08 28.29 14.01
C GLU A 329 -8.75 27.73 13.47
N ILE A 330 -8.82 27.12 12.28
CA ILE A 330 -7.68 26.57 11.54
C ILE A 330 -6.77 27.73 11.09
N ASN A 331 -5.51 27.74 11.53
CA ASN A 331 -4.49 28.59 10.92
C ASN A 331 -4.13 28.03 9.52
N LEU A 332 -4.89 28.48 8.51
CA LEU A 332 -4.80 28.01 7.13
C LEU A 332 -3.41 28.24 6.51
N ASP A 333 -2.73 29.34 6.85
CA ASP A 333 -1.39 29.63 6.34
C ASP A 333 -0.36 28.62 6.86
N GLN A 334 -0.43 28.29 8.16
CA GLN A 334 0.47 27.28 8.74
C GLN A 334 0.16 25.87 8.21
N ALA A 335 -1.13 25.51 8.09
CA ALA A 335 -1.56 24.25 7.49
C ALA A 335 -1.08 24.10 6.05
N ARG A 336 -1.18 25.17 5.27
CA ARG A 336 -0.68 25.20 3.89
C ARG A 336 0.82 25.06 3.80
N LYS A 337 1.59 25.82 4.61
CA LYS A 337 3.06 25.71 4.65
C LYS A 337 3.49 24.28 5.00
N THR A 338 2.79 23.66 5.95
CA THR A 338 2.99 22.25 6.33
C THR A 338 2.77 21.33 5.12
N ILE A 339 1.60 21.41 4.49
CA ILE A 339 1.20 20.52 3.39
C ILE A 339 2.11 20.70 2.18
N LEU A 340 2.52 21.93 1.87
CA LEU A 340 3.49 22.20 0.80
C LEU A 340 4.85 21.54 1.07
N SER A 341 5.35 21.62 2.30
CA SER A 341 6.65 21.03 2.67
C SER A 341 6.59 19.51 2.63
N LEU A 342 5.52 18.91 3.18
CA LEU A 342 5.28 17.47 3.10
C LEU A 342 5.10 16.98 1.67
N GLY A 343 4.37 17.73 0.84
CA GLY A 343 4.17 17.39 -0.56
C GLY A 343 5.44 17.52 -1.40
N LYS A 344 6.31 18.49 -1.09
CA LYS A 344 7.65 18.61 -1.70
C LYS A 344 8.48 17.36 -1.39
N LEU A 345 8.58 16.99 -0.11
CA LEU A 345 9.27 15.77 0.33
C LEU A 345 8.68 14.53 -0.38
N ALA A 346 7.35 14.41 -0.42
CA ALA A 346 6.67 13.30 -1.07
C ALA A 346 7.05 13.18 -2.55
N PHE A 347 7.06 14.30 -3.28
CA PHE A 347 7.43 14.35 -4.69
C PHE A 347 8.90 13.98 -4.92
N GLU A 348 9.82 14.59 -4.16
CA GLU A 348 11.26 14.33 -4.30
C GLU A 348 11.62 12.87 -3.97
N GLN A 349 11.04 12.32 -2.90
CA GLN A 349 11.29 10.93 -2.51
C GLN A 349 10.60 9.94 -3.45
N LEU A 350 9.45 10.29 -4.04
CA LEU A 350 8.79 9.48 -5.08
C LEU A 350 9.64 9.43 -6.36
N GLU A 351 10.27 10.54 -6.76
CA GLU A 351 11.23 10.55 -7.89
C GLU A 351 12.48 9.71 -7.62
N LYS A 352 12.97 9.71 -6.37
CA LYS A 352 14.10 8.88 -5.93
C LYS A 352 13.72 7.39 -5.74
N GLY A 353 12.43 7.05 -5.70
CA GLY A 353 11.94 5.70 -5.40
C GLY A 353 12.08 5.28 -3.93
N ASN A 354 12.23 6.24 -3.02
CA ASN A 354 12.45 6.00 -1.59
C ASN A 354 11.13 5.92 -0.82
N LEU A 355 10.97 4.87 0.00
CA LEU A 355 9.85 4.72 0.93
C LEU A 355 10.15 5.24 2.34
N ILE A 356 11.42 5.16 2.73
CA ILE A 356 11.92 5.64 4.03
C ILE A 356 12.96 6.73 3.82
N PHE A 357 12.94 7.71 4.71
CA PHE A 357 13.82 8.87 4.67
C PHE A 357 14.21 9.29 6.09
N TYR A 358 15.25 10.12 6.18
CA TYR A 358 15.98 10.41 7.42
C TYR A 358 15.95 11.92 7.71
N GLU A 359 16.57 12.34 8.81
CA GLU A 359 16.59 13.76 9.19
C GLU A 359 17.22 14.66 8.12
N GLU A 360 18.18 14.14 7.35
CA GLU A 360 18.84 14.85 6.26
C GLU A 360 17.87 15.13 5.11
N ASP A 361 17.07 14.14 4.71
CA ASP A 361 16.05 14.26 3.67
C ASP A 361 14.99 15.31 4.04
N LEU A 362 14.60 15.35 5.32
CA LEU A 362 13.65 16.34 5.83
C LEU A 362 14.21 17.77 5.76
N LYS A 363 15.49 17.95 6.12
CA LYS A 363 16.16 19.25 6.06
C LYS A 363 16.28 19.73 4.60
N GLU A 364 16.61 18.84 3.67
CA GLU A 364 16.68 19.14 2.23
C GLU A 364 15.33 19.64 1.68
N SER A 365 14.22 19.02 2.12
CA SER A 365 12.87 19.44 1.74
C SER A 365 12.34 20.65 2.54
N GLY A 366 13.14 21.25 3.44
CA GLY A 366 12.80 22.46 4.19
C GLY A 366 11.90 22.23 5.41
N ILE A 367 11.86 21.00 5.93
CA ILE A 367 11.09 20.62 7.11
C ILE A 367 12.00 20.67 8.35
N ASP A 368 11.64 21.47 9.35
CA ASP A 368 12.32 21.45 10.66
C ASP A 368 11.96 20.17 11.41
N VAL A 369 12.97 19.37 11.75
CA VAL A 369 12.88 18.12 12.54
C VAL A 369 12.13 18.33 13.87
N ARG A 370 12.14 19.54 14.44
CA ARG A 370 11.39 19.91 15.65
C ARG A 370 9.88 20.03 15.39
N GLU A 371 9.49 20.47 14.20
CA GLU A 371 8.08 20.49 13.77
C GLU A 371 7.59 19.08 13.41
N VAL A 372 8.49 18.16 13.09
CA VAL A 372 8.14 16.77 12.73
C VAL A 372 7.47 16.01 13.86
N SER A 373 7.84 16.22 15.12
CA SER A 373 7.10 15.63 16.25
C SER A 373 5.65 16.13 16.34
N VAL A 374 5.37 17.34 15.85
CA VAL A 374 4.01 17.88 15.73
C VAL A 374 3.29 17.26 14.51
N TYR A 375 4.01 16.93 13.44
CA TYR A 375 3.45 16.20 12.29
C TYR A 375 3.15 14.74 12.63
N SER A 376 4.09 14.02 13.26
CA SER A 376 3.95 12.62 13.61
C SER A 376 3.08 12.38 14.84
N GLY A 377 2.90 13.37 15.73
CA GLY A 377 2.00 13.25 16.89
C GLY A 377 0.53 13.54 16.57
N VAL A 378 0.25 14.13 15.41
CA VAL A 378 -1.06 14.73 15.10
C VAL A 378 -1.61 14.32 13.74
N CYS A 379 -0.72 14.18 12.75
CA CYS A 379 -0.96 13.51 11.49
C CYS A 379 -0.23 12.16 11.48
N THR A 380 -0.28 11.39 12.58
CA THR A 380 0.19 9.98 12.67
C THR A 380 -0.32 9.13 11.50
N GLN A 381 -1.47 9.53 10.97
CA GLN A 381 -2.17 8.93 9.85
C GLN A 381 -1.61 9.27 8.46
N ILE A 382 -0.75 10.29 8.37
CA ILE A 382 -0.07 10.70 7.13
C ILE A 382 1.41 10.35 7.21
N PHE A 383 2.02 10.60 8.37
CA PHE A 383 3.47 10.57 8.54
C PHE A 383 3.85 9.79 9.81
N ARG A 384 4.71 8.79 9.66
CA ARG A 384 5.21 7.97 10.76
C ARG A 384 6.59 8.44 11.18
N GLN A 385 6.76 8.62 12.48
CA GLN A 385 8.06 8.71 13.12
C GLN A 385 8.19 7.50 14.03
N GLU A 386 9.15 6.64 13.75
CA GLU A 386 9.44 5.50 14.59
C GLU A 386 10.78 5.72 15.30
N PHE A 387 10.80 5.40 16.60
CA PHE A 387 12.00 5.44 17.40
C PHE A 387 12.71 4.09 17.26
N GLY A 388 13.78 4.05 16.46
CA GLY A 388 14.76 2.98 16.60
C GLY A 388 15.32 3.07 18.01
N LEU A 389 15.28 1.99 18.78
CA LEU A 389 15.73 1.96 20.18
C LEU A 389 17.17 2.53 20.29
N GLN A 390 17.27 3.82 20.65
CA GLN A 390 18.53 4.59 20.79
C GLN A 390 19.32 4.90 19.50
N LEU A 391 18.77 4.63 18.30
CA LEU A 391 19.54 4.58 17.05
C LEU A 391 19.29 5.73 16.05
N GLY A 392 18.31 6.60 16.31
CA GLY A 392 17.90 7.69 15.43
C GLY A 392 16.43 7.63 15.06
N LYS A 393 15.94 8.64 14.34
CA LYS A 393 14.55 8.71 13.89
C LYS A 393 14.46 8.30 12.42
N VAL A 394 13.58 7.34 12.12
CA VAL A 394 13.24 6.96 10.75
C VAL A 394 11.86 7.50 10.43
N TYR A 395 11.71 7.99 9.20
CA TYR A 395 10.49 8.61 8.73
C TYR A 395 9.96 7.95 7.46
N SER A 396 8.64 7.86 7.37
CA SER A 396 7.95 7.40 6.18
C SER A 396 6.53 7.97 6.14
N PHE A 397 5.92 7.96 4.96
CA PHE A 397 4.47 8.11 4.87
C PHE A 397 3.80 6.82 5.33
N VAL A 398 2.59 6.91 5.90
CA VAL A 398 1.84 5.72 6.35
C VAL A 398 1.63 4.71 5.23
N HIS A 399 1.49 5.20 4.00
CA HIS A 399 1.37 4.38 2.80
C HIS A 399 1.87 5.12 1.56
N LEU A 400 2.33 4.39 0.54
CA LEU A 400 2.82 4.96 -0.72
C LEU A 400 1.73 5.80 -1.41
N SER A 401 0.47 5.37 -1.38
CA SER A 401 -0.64 6.17 -1.96
C SER A 401 -0.82 7.54 -1.31
N ILE A 402 -0.48 7.70 -0.03
CA ILE A 402 -0.50 9.01 0.65
C ILE A 402 0.65 9.88 0.13
N GLN A 403 1.83 9.28 -0.07
CA GLN A 403 2.97 9.96 -0.69
C GLN A 403 2.63 10.41 -2.11
N GLU A 404 2.07 9.54 -2.95
CA GLU A 404 1.67 9.86 -4.32
C GLU A 404 0.60 10.96 -4.37
N PHE A 405 -0.40 10.92 -3.47
CA PHE A 405 -1.41 11.97 -3.35
C PHE A 405 -0.80 13.32 -2.97
N LEU A 406 0.07 13.35 -1.95
CA LEU A 406 0.73 14.59 -1.52
C LEU A 406 1.69 15.14 -2.57
N ALA A 407 2.37 14.27 -3.32
CA ALA A 407 3.19 14.64 -4.46
C ALA A 407 2.35 15.29 -5.57
N ALA A 408 1.19 14.71 -5.90
CA ALA A 408 0.27 15.26 -6.90
C ALA A 408 -0.28 16.63 -6.45
N LEU A 409 -0.66 16.74 -5.18
CA LEU A 409 -1.10 18.00 -4.59
C LEU A 409 0.01 19.07 -4.62
N PHE A 410 1.25 18.71 -4.29
CA PHE A 410 2.39 19.62 -4.39
C PHE A 410 2.61 20.13 -5.81
N LYS A 411 2.50 19.24 -6.81
CA LYS A 411 2.62 19.61 -8.23
C LYS A 411 1.58 20.67 -8.61
N LEU A 412 0.32 20.44 -8.23
CA LEU A 412 -0.78 21.39 -8.45
C LEU A 412 -0.55 22.72 -7.72
N LEU A 413 -0.22 22.68 -6.44
CA LEU A 413 -0.03 23.87 -5.60
C LEU A 413 1.16 24.72 -6.08
N SER A 414 2.27 24.08 -6.48
CA SER A 414 3.46 24.75 -6.99
C SER A 414 3.19 25.43 -8.34
N PHE A 415 2.46 24.74 -9.21
CA PHE A 415 2.03 25.29 -10.50
C PHE A 415 1.13 26.54 -10.33
N SER A 416 0.21 26.51 -9.37
CA SER A 416 -0.65 27.65 -9.02
C SER A 416 0.15 28.88 -8.56
N GLN A 417 1.27 28.68 -7.85
CA GLN A 417 2.12 29.77 -7.35
C GLN A 417 2.96 30.44 -8.45
N GLN A 418 3.52 29.64 -9.36
CA GLN A 418 4.43 30.13 -10.41
C GLN A 418 3.71 30.91 -11.52
N ASN A 419 2.44 30.59 -11.81
CA ASN A 419 1.69 31.17 -12.93
C ASN A 419 0.87 32.42 -12.58
N THR A 420 1.32 33.19 -11.58
CA THR A 420 0.64 34.43 -11.15
C THR A 420 0.76 35.60 -12.15
N GLY A 421 1.55 35.49 -13.23
CA GLY A 421 1.80 36.60 -14.16
C GLY A 421 1.74 36.33 -15.68
N LEU A 422 1.44 35.11 -16.13
CA LEU A 422 1.61 34.69 -17.54
C LEU A 422 0.38 33.99 -18.15
N MET A 423 -0.83 34.44 -17.81
CA MET A 423 -2.07 33.88 -18.38
C MET A 423 -2.36 34.26 -19.84
N ASN A 424 -1.55 35.13 -20.45
CA ASN A 424 -1.79 35.60 -21.80
C ASN A 424 -0.68 35.08 -22.72
N VAL A 425 -1.06 34.24 -23.69
CA VAL A 425 -0.57 34.20 -25.10
C VAL A 425 -0.56 32.77 -25.70
N PHE A 426 -0.54 31.67 -24.93
CA PHE A 426 -0.64 30.30 -25.48
C PHE A 426 -1.56 29.40 -24.65
N ARG A 427 -2.08 28.33 -25.30
CA ARG A 427 -2.84 27.18 -24.76
C ARG A 427 -2.72 27.05 -23.23
N SER A 428 -3.85 26.98 -22.50
CA SER A 428 -3.89 27.06 -21.02
C SER A 428 -2.71 26.30 -20.40
N PRO A 429 -1.78 26.99 -19.68
CA PRO A 429 -0.59 26.38 -19.11
C PRO A 429 -0.87 25.11 -18.29
N MET A 430 -2.06 25.02 -17.67
CA MET A 430 -2.50 23.84 -16.91
C MET A 430 -2.76 22.64 -17.82
N THR A 431 -3.44 22.83 -18.95
CA THR A 431 -3.66 21.74 -19.91
C THR A 431 -2.33 21.17 -20.40
N SER A 432 -1.35 22.03 -20.69
CA SER A 432 -0.01 21.61 -21.09
C SER A 432 0.70 20.82 -19.98
N LEU A 433 0.53 21.22 -18.72
CA LEU A 433 1.03 20.46 -17.56
C LEU A 433 0.41 19.06 -17.53
N LEU A 434 -0.92 18.96 -17.53
CA LEU A 434 -1.63 17.69 -17.39
C LEU A 434 -1.28 16.73 -18.54
N LYS A 435 -1.24 17.22 -19.78
CA LYS A 435 -0.82 16.41 -20.95
C LYS A 435 0.60 15.86 -20.80
N ARG A 436 1.54 16.67 -20.31
CA ARG A 436 2.92 16.23 -20.07
C ARG A 436 3.00 15.15 -18.99
N GLU A 437 2.24 15.29 -17.90
CA GLU A 437 2.25 14.27 -16.85
C GLU A 437 1.54 12.98 -17.29
N VAL A 438 0.53 13.05 -18.19
CA VAL A 438 -0.04 11.87 -18.88
C VAL A 438 1.03 11.15 -19.70
N ASP A 439 1.80 11.88 -20.52
CA ASP A 439 2.90 11.29 -21.30
C ASP A 439 3.98 10.69 -20.40
N LYS A 440 4.35 11.35 -19.29
CA LYS A 440 5.32 10.83 -18.30
C LYS A 440 4.86 9.50 -17.71
N ALA A 441 3.58 9.38 -17.34
CA ALA A 441 3.05 8.13 -16.81
C ALA A 441 3.04 7.02 -17.88
N LEU A 442 2.70 7.34 -19.13
CA LEU A 442 2.72 6.35 -20.23
C LEU A 442 4.14 5.88 -20.58
N GLN A 443 5.17 6.68 -20.33
CA GLN A 443 6.58 6.29 -20.46
C GLN A 443 7.05 5.36 -19.33
N SER A 444 6.35 5.33 -18.20
CA SER A 444 6.67 4.43 -17.09
C SER A 444 6.32 2.98 -17.46
N GLU A 445 7.32 2.11 -17.49
CA GLU A 445 7.11 0.68 -17.76
C GLU A 445 6.33 0.02 -16.63
N ASN A 446 6.77 0.22 -15.38
CA ASN A 446 6.14 -0.36 -14.20
C ASN A 446 4.88 0.37 -13.72
N GLY A 447 4.58 1.58 -14.21
CA GLY A 447 3.39 2.34 -13.79
C GLY A 447 3.56 3.08 -12.47
N HIS A 448 4.80 3.39 -12.06
CA HIS A 448 5.06 4.07 -10.78
C HIS A 448 4.54 5.52 -10.70
N TRP A 449 4.02 6.07 -11.81
CA TRP A 449 3.34 7.36 -11.87
C TRP A 449 1.82 7.24 -12.01
N ASP A 450 1.27 6.02 -12.05
CA ASP A 450 -0.13 5.79 -12.39
C ASP A 450 -1.08 6.39 -11.36
N LEU A 451 -0.88 6.10 -10.06
CA LEU A 451 -1.75 6.62 -9.01
C LEU A 451 -1.50 8.10 -8.73
N PHE A 452 -0.25 8.56 -8.81
CA PHE A 452 0.08 10.00 -8.86
C PHE A 452 -0.71 10.74 -9.95
N LEU A 453 -0.76 10.20 -11.18
CA LEU A 453 -1.47 10.82 -12.29
C LEU A 453 -2.97 10.88 -12.05
N ARG A 454 -3.56 9.77 -11.56
CA ARG A 454 -4.98 9.72 -11.16
C ARG A 454 -5.32 10.84 -10.17
N PHE A 455 -4.51 11.00 -9.13
CA PHE A 455 -4.68 12.07 -8.15
C PHE A 455 -4.51 13.46 -8.75
N LEU A 456 -3.49 13.67 -9.59
CA LEU A 456 -3.25 14.98 -10.20
C LEU A 456 -4.43 15.43 -11.07
N LEU A 457 -4.98 14.52 -11.87
CA LEU A 457 -6.15 14.78 -12.72
C LEU A 457 -7.42 15.00 -11.90
N GLY A 458 -7.66 14.18 -10.87
CA GLY A 458 -8.79 14.42 -9.96
C GLY A 458 -8.67 15.78 -9.27
N LEU A 459 -7.48 16.17 -8.81
CA LEU A 459 -7.22 17.45 -8.16
C LEU A 459 -7.33 18.64 -9.14
N SER A 460 -7.28 18.40 -10.46
CA SER A 460 -7.51 19.44 -11.47
C SER A 460 -9.00 19.78 -11.63
N LEU A 461 -9.92 19.01 -11.05
CA LEU A 461 -11.35 19.34 -11.05
C LEU A 461 -11.64 20.52 -10.12
N GLU A 462 -12.54 21.41 -10.58
CA GLU A 462 -12.95 22.59 -9.81
C GLU A 462 -13.64 22.21 -8.49
N SER A 463 -14.41 21.12 -8.47
CA SER A 463 -15.05 20.60 -7.26
C SER A 463 -14.02 20.24 -6.17
N ASN A 464 -12.95 19.54 -6.54
CA ASN A 464 -11.87 19.19 -5.62
C ASN A 464 -11.02 20.40 -5.21
N GLN A 465 -10.77 21.34 -6.13
CA GLN A 465 -10.09 22.59 -5.78
C GLN A 465 -10.91 23.47 -4.84
N THR A 466 -12.24 23.44 -4.95
CA THR A 466 -13.16 24.14 -4.04
C THR A 466 -13.02 23.63 -2.62
N LEU A 467 -12.94 22.32 -2.42
CA LEU A 467 -12.68 21.70 -1.11
C LEU A 467 -11.32 22.13 -0.52
N LEU A 468 -10.35 22.45 -1.39
CA LEU A 468 -8.99 22.85 -1.04
C LEU A 468 -8.78 24.38 -1.04
N GLN A 469 -9.82 25.21 -1.11
CA GLN A 469 -9.68 26.68 -1.15
C GLN A 469 -8.87 27.27 0.01
N GLY A 470 -8.91 26.65 1.20
CA GLY A 470 -8.06 27.06 2.32
C GLY A 470 -6.55 26.82 2.10
N LEU A 471 -6.18 25.98 1.13
CA LEU A 471 -4.81 25.62 0.78
C LEU A 471 -4.35 26.22 -0.56
N LEU A 472 -5.27 26.42 -1.50
CA LEU A 472 -5.03 27.05 -2.81
C LEU A 472 -5.15 28.58 -2.72
N ARG A 473 -4.27 29.34 -3.40
CA ARG A 473 -4.41 30.82 -3.50
C ARG A 473 -5.46 31.22 -4.53
N LYS A 474 -5.60 30.43 -5.59
CA LYS A 474 -6.47 30.70 -6.73
C LYS A 474 -6.84 29.37 -7.38
N THR A 475 -8.11 29.22 -7.76
CA THR A 475 -8.58 28.13 -8.62
C THR A 475 -7.89 28.24 -9.99
N VAL A 476 -7.22 27.19 -10.42
CA VAL A 476 -6.47 27.16 -11.69
C VAL A 476 -7.18 26.27 -12.74
N SER A 477 -8.33 25.70 -12.37
CA SER A 477 -9.17 24.85 -13.22
C SER A 477 -10.28 25.62 -13.92
N SER A 478 -10.65 25.15 -15.12
CA SER A 478 -11.92 25.47 -15.79
C SER A 478 -12.47 24.19 -16.44
N SER A 479 -13.78 24.17 -16.71
CA SER A 479 -14.43 23.06 -17.43
C SER A 479 -13.74 22.74 -18.75
N ASP A 480 -13.29 23.77 -19.47
CA ASP A 480 -12.66 23.64 -20.79
C ASP A 480 -11.31 22.90 -20.71
N ILE A 481 -10.52 23.16 -19.66
CA ILE A 481 -9.23 22.48 -19.41
C ILE A 481 -9.44 20.99 -19.19
N ASN A 482 -10.44 20.63 -18.38
CA ASN A 482 -10.74 19.24 -18.05
C ASN A 482 -11.28 18.49 -19.28
N GLN A 483 -12.15 19.12 -20.07
CA GLN A 483 -12.64 18.55 -21.34
C GLN A 483 -11.52 18.37 -22.37
N GLU A 484 -10.59 19.33 -22.51
CA GLU A 484 -9.45 19.20 -23.42
C GLU A 484 -8.49 18.08 -22.97
N THR A 485 -8.29 17.95 -21.66
CA THR A 485 -7.45 16.89 -21.08
C THR A 485 -8.10 15.51 -21.24
N ALA A 486 -9.41 15.39 -20.99
CA ALA A 486 -10.15 14.15 -21.23
C ALA A 486 -10.11 13.73 -22.71
N LYS A 487 -10.30 14.68 -23.65
CA LYS A 487 -10.14 14.41 -25.10
C LYS A 487 -8.75 13.88 -25.43
N TYR A 488 -7.72 14.44 -24.82
CA TYR A 488 -6.34 13.98 -25.02
C TYR A 488 -6.10 12.57 -24.45
N ILE A 489 -6.61 12.27 -23.26
CA ILE A 489 -6.53 10.92 -22.69
C ILE A 489 -7.25 9.91 -23.59
N LYS A 490 -8.45 10.24 -24.11
CA LYS A 490 -9.16 9.39 -25.07
C LYS A 490 -8.36 9.18 -26.37
N GLN A 491 -7.65 10.20 -26.84
CA GLN A 491 -6.71 10.04 -27.95
C GLN A 491 -5.59 9.05 -27.60
N LYS A 492 -4.99 9.15 -26.41
CA LYS A 492 -3.95 8.21 -25.95
C LYS A 492 -4.45 6.77 -25.81
N ILE A 493 -5.71 6.57 -25.41
CA ILE A 493 -6.33 5.25 -25.43
C ILE A 493 -6.44 4.71 -26.87
N ARG A 494 -6.80 5.57 -27.85
CA ARG A 494 -6.90 5.19 -29.27
C ARG A 494 -5.54 4.86 -29.90
N GLU A 495 -4.46 5.43 -29.39
CA GLU A 495 -3.08 5.08 -29.80
C GLU A 495 -2.69 3.64 -29.38
N ASN A 496 -3.58 2.92 -28.66
CA ASN A 496 -3.54 1.48 -28.39
C ASN A 496 -2.25 1.02 -27.68
N HIS A 497 -1.98 1.63 -26.53
CA HIS A 497 -0.93 1.20 -25.60
C HIS A 497 -1.28 -0.15 -24.94
N SER A 498 -0.36 -0.72 -24.15
CA SER A 498 -0.60 -1.99 -23.44
C SER A 498 -1.90 -1.96 -22.62
N PRO A 499 -2.59 -3.10 -22.43
CA PRO A 499 -3.85 -3.15 -21.68
C PRO A 499 -3.78 -2.47 -20.31
N GLU A 500 -2.68 -2.65 -19.59
CA GLU A 500 -2.45 -2.08 -18.25
C GLU A 500 -2.40 -0.56 -18.28
N LYS A 501 -1.72 0.03 -19.28
CA LYS A 501 -1.67 1.49 -19.47
C LYS A 501 -3.03 2.03 -19.85
N SER A 502 -3.76 1.33 -20.72
CA SER A 502 -5.11 1.71 -21.12
C SER A 502 -6.07 1.71 -19.92
N ILE A 503 -6.02 0.66 -19.08
CA ILE A 503 -6.80 0.58 -17.83
C ILE A 503 -6.49 1.78 -16.91
N ASN A 504 -5.21 2.14 -16.74
CA ASN A 504 -4.85 3.32 -15.95
C ASN A 504 -5.46 4.61 -16.53
N LEU A 505 -5.47 4.79 -17.86
CA LEU A 505 -6.09 5.95 -18.50
C LEU A 505 -7.61 5.99 -18.31
N PHE A 506 -8.31 4.85 -18.25
CA PHE A 506 -9.73 4.80 -17.88
C PHE A 506 -9.95 5.22 -16.43
N HIS A 507 -9.09 4.79 -15.50
CA HIS A 507 -9.13 5.29 -14.12
C HIS A 507 -8.88 6.81 -14.06
N CYS A 508 -7.99 7.34 -14.89
CA CYS A 508 -7.77 8.78 -15.02
C CYS A 508 -9.01 9.53 -15.55
N LEU A 509 -9.73 8.97 -16.52
CA LEU A 509 -11.00 9.53 -17.00
C LEU A 509 -12.07 9.51 -15.91
N ASN A 510 -12.14 8.44 -15.11
CA ASN A 510 -13.03 8.34 -13.96
C ASN A 510 -12.73 9.41 -12.89
N GLU A 511 -11.46 9.69 -12.60
CA GLU A 511 -11.07 10.78 -11.69
C GLU A 511 -11.45 12.17 -12.24
N LEU A 512 -11.56 12.32 -13.56
CA LEU A 512 -12.09 13.52 -14.23
C LEU A 512 -13.62 13.55 -14.34
N ASN A 513 -14.32 12.56 -13.78
CA ASN A 513 -15.77 12.34 -13.95
C ASN A 513 -16.21 12.18 -15.42
N ASP A 514 -15.32 11.75 -16.31
CA ASP A 514 -15.65 11.45 -17.71
C ASP A 514 -15.81 9.94 -17.90
N ARG A 515 -17.06 9.48 -18.01
CA ARG A 515 -17.41 8.07 -18.27
C ARG A 515 -17.92 7.83 -19.68
N SER A 516 -17.69 8.76 -20.62
CA SER A 516 -18.40 8.71 -21.90
C SER A 516 -18.04 7.47 -22.73
N LEU A 517 -16.77 7.02 -22.69
CA LEU A 517 -16.34 5.82 -23.41
C LEU A 517 -16.91 4.54 -22.78
N GLU A 518 -17.02 4.50 -21.45
CA GLU A 518 -17.63 3.36 -20.74
C GLU A 518 -19.13 3.28 -21.05
N GLN A 519 -19.82 4.41 -21.01
CA GLN A 519 -21.25 4.51 -21.33
C GLN A 519 -21.56 4.13 -22.78
N GLU A 520 -20.69 4.52 -23.72
CA GLU A 520 -20.80 4.13 -25.13
C GLU A 520 -20.78 2.60 -25.26
N VAL A 521 -19.84 1.93 -24.59
CA VAL A 521 -19.76 0.45 -24.60
C VAL A 521 -20.89 -0.22 -23.83
N GLN A 522 -21.28 0.31 -22.67
CA GLN A 522 -22.42 -0.22 -21.91
C GLN A 522 -23.72 -0.13 -22.73
N THR A 523 -23.92 0.95 -23.49
CA THR A 523 -25.09 1.08 -24.38
C THR A 523 -25.10 -0.03 -25.43
N TYR A 524 -23.94 -0.35 -26.03
CA TYR A 524 -23.84 -1.49 -26.94
C TYR A 524 -24.20 -2.81 -26.26
N LEU A 525 -23.65 -3.07 -25.07
CA LEU A 525 -23.91 -4.29 -24.30
C LEU A 525 -25.38 -4.46 -23.89
N SER A 526 -26.05 -3.37 -23.48
CA SER A 526 -27.46 -3.41 -23.07
C SER A 526 -28.45 -3.43 -24.23
N SER A 527 -28.05 -2.99 -25.43
CA SER A 527 -28.91 -2.97 -26.62
C SER A 527 -29.03 -4.31 -27.34
N THR A 528 -28.12 -5.25 -27.04
CA THR A 528 -28.17 -6.62 -27.54
C THR A 528 -28.79 -7.50 -26.47
N ASP A 529 -30.09 -7.79 -26.58
CA ASP A 529 -30.90 -8.62 -25.65
C ASP A 529 -30.41 -10.08 -25.48
N ASP A 530 -29.30 -10.45 -26.12
CA ASP A 530 -28.56 -11.67 -25.86
C ASP A 530 -27.15 -11.46 -26.43
N TYR A 531 -26.16 -11.22 -25.56
CA TYR A 531 -24.75 -10.97 -25.87
C TYR A 531 -24.23 -11.65 -27.16
N ARG A 532 -24.31 -10.95 -28.29
CA ARG A 532 -23.69 -11.35 -29.55
C ARG A 532 -23.00 -10.12 -30.12
N LEU A 533 -21.77 -9.87 -29.68
CA LEU A 533 -20.87 -8.91 -30.33
C LEU A 533 -20.27 -9.48 -31.63
N LEU A 534 -20.73 -10.65 -32.06
CA LEU A 534 -20.46 -11.25 -33.36
C LEU A 534 -20.82 -10.27 -34.49
N GLY A 535 -19.80 -9.81 -35.22
CA GLY A 535 -19.94 -8.89 -36.36
C GLY A 535 -19.97 -7.40 -36.00
N VAL A 536 -19.71 -7.01 -34.76
CA VAL A 536 -19.58 -5.60 -34.36
C VAL A 536 -18.13 -5.13 -34.53
N GLU A 537 -17.90 -4.18 -35.41
CA GLU A 537 -16.58 -3.54 -35.57
C GLU A 537 -16.35 -2.50 -34.46
N LEU A 538 -15.61 -2.89 -33.41
CA LEU A 538 -15.18 -1.99 -32.35
C LEU A 538 -13.84 -1.35 -32.70
N SER A 539 -13.74 -0.03 -32.53
CA SER A 539 -12.47 0.69 -32.54
C SER A 539 -11.56 0.25 -31.40
N ALA A 540 -10.25 0.53 -31.51
CA ALA A 540 -9.29 0.17 -30.46
C ALA A 540 -9.70 0.72 -29.07
N ALA A 541 -10.22 1.95 -29.01
CA ALA A 541 -10.67 2.54 -27.75
C ALA A 541 -11.95 1.91 -27.20
N GLN A 542 -12.86 1.47 -28.07
CA GLN A 542 -14.07 0.74 -27.65
C GLN A 542 -13.71 -0.66 -27.13
N TRP A 543 -12.73 -1.34 -27.75
CA TRP A 543 -12.19 -2.59 -27.21
C TRP A 543 -11.56 -2.41 -25.84
N SER A 544 -10.72 -1.39 -25.65
CA SER A 544 -10.12 -1.11 -24.34
C SER A 544 -11.19 -0.73 -23.30
N ALA A 545 -12.24 0.01 -23.71
CA ALA A 545 -13.36 0.33 -22.85
C ALA A 545 -14.19 -0.90 -22.47
N LEU A 546 -14.41 -1.83 -23.41
CA LEU A 546 -15.08 -3.11 -23.15
C LEU A 546 -14.31 -3.95 -22.14
N VAL A 547 -13.00 -4.12 -22.35
CA VAL A 547 -12.13 -4.81 -21.40
C VAL A 547 -12.20 -4.13 -20.03
N PHE A 548 -12.11 -2.80 -19.98
CA PHE A 548 -12.20 -2.05 -18.74
C PHE A 548 -13.55 -2.28 -18.03
N VAL A 549 -14.67 -2.19 -18.74
CA VAL A 549 -16.03 -2.39 -18.18
C VAL A 549 -16.19 -3.82 -17.65
N LEU A 550 -15.77 -4.83 -18.42
CA LEU A 550 -15.85 -6.23 -18.00
C LEU A 550 -15.00 -6.50 -16.76
N LEU A 551 -13.77 -5.98 -16.70
CA LEU A 551 -12.90 -6.14 -15.54
C LEU A 551 -13.38 -5.37 -14.29
N ASN A 552 -14.31 -4.43 -14.46
CA ASN A 552 -14.86 -3.58 -13.41
C ASN A 552 -16.36 -3.82 -13.17
N SER A 553 -16.95 -4.91 -13.69
CA SER A 553 -18.34 -5.26 -13.37
C SER A 553 -18.50 -5.65 -11.90
N GLU A 554 -19.71 -5.46 -11.35
CA GLU A 554 -20.07 -5.94 -10.02
C GLU A 554 -20.20 -7.47 -9.97
N GLU A 555 -20.61 -8.09 -11.08
CA GLU A 555 -20.67 -9.55 -11.22
C GLU A 555 -19.25 -10.14 -11.27
N GLU A 556 -19.01 -11.18 -10.47
CA GLU A 556 -17.78 -11.98 -10.55
C GLU A 556 -17.65 -12.56 -11.96
N LEU A 557 -16.47 -12.40 -12.57
CA LEU A 557 -16.15 -12.96 -13.88
C LEU A 557 -15.92 -14.49 -13.78
N ASP A 558 -16.84 -15.23 -13.16
CA ASP A 558 -16.68 -16.66 -12.90
C ASP A 558 -16.67 -17.48 -14.20
N GLU A 559 -17.60 -17.21 -15.13
CA GLU A 559 -17.63 -17.82 -16.47
C GLU A 559 -17.64 -16.75 -17.56
N PHE A 560 -16.58 -16.71 -18.37
CA PHE A 560 -16.49 -15.82 -19.53
C PHE A 560 -16.79 -16.59 -20.82
N ILE A 561 -17.97 -16.38 -21.38
CA ILE A 561 -18.41 -17.06 -22.60
C ILE A 561 -17.79 -16.35 -23.81
N LEU A 562 -16.67 -16.86 -24.30
CA LEU A 562 -15.92 -16.38 -25.47
C LEU A 562 -16.73 -16.49 -26.75
N SER A 563 -17.59 -17.51 -26.86
CA SER A 563 -18.46 -17.71 -28.03
C SER A 563 -19.45 -16.56 -28.30
N LYS A 564 -19.60 -15.60 -27.37
CA LYS A 564 -20.38 -14.37 -27.54
C LYS A 564 -19.65 -13.28 -28.35
N TYR A 565 -18.35 -13.43 -28.59
CA TYR A 565 -17.48 -12.47 -29.25
C TYR A 565 -16.99 -13.00 -30.60
N ASP A 566 -16.42 -12.11 -31.42
CA ASP A 566 -15.88 -12.47 -32.73
C ASP A 566 -14.70 -13.47 -32.58
N PRO A 567 -14.70 -14.60 -33.33
CA PRO A 567 -13.69 -15.65 -33.21
C PRO A 567 -12.39 -15.32 -33.96
N SER A 568 -11.87 -14.11 -33.84
CA SER A 568 -10.60 -13.67 -34.42
C SER A 568 -9.46 -13.67 -33.40
N GLU A 569 -8.24 -13.90 -33.88
CA GLU A 569 -7.02 -13.83 -33.05
C GLU A 569 -6.85 -12.44 -32.41
N GLU A 570 -7.19 -11.37 -33.14
CA GLU A 570 -7.14 -10.00 -32.62
C GLU A 570 -8.13 -9.80 -31.45
N CYS A 571 -9.36 -10.30 -31.57
CA CYS A 571 -10.36 -10.26 -30.51
C CYS A 571 -9.87 -11.00 -29.26
N LEU A 572 -9.34 -12.21 -29.43
CA LEU A 572 -8.79 -13.02 -28.34
C LEU A 572 -7.62 -12.32 -27.63
N LEU A 573 -6.69 -11.72 -28.37
CA LEU A 573 -5.58 -10.97 -27.79
C LEU A 573 -6.06 -9.75 -26.99
N ARG A 574 -7.08 -9.05 -27.47
CA ARG A 574 -7.67 -7.90 -26.78
C ARG A 574 -8.44 -8.31 -25.53
N LEU A 575 -9.12 -9.45 -25.55
CA LEU A 575 -9.88 -10.00 -24.41
C LEU A 575 -9.02 -10.79 -23.42
N LEU A 576 -7.75 -11.06 -23.74
CA LEU A 576 -6.83 -11.80 -22.88
C LEU A 576 -6.82 -11.33 -21.41
N PRO A 577 -6.88 -10.03 -21.08
CA PRO A 577 -6.98 -9.59 -19.70
C PRO A 577 -8.24 -10.09 -18.97
N VAL A 578 -9.38 -10.14 -19.66
CA VAL A 578 -10.64 -10.65 -19.12
C VAL A 578 -10.58 -12.16 -18.97
N ILE A 579 -10.07 -12.87 -19.98
CA ILE A 579 -9.89 -14.33 -19.94
C ILE A 579 -9.01 -14.75 -18.76
N LYS A 580 -7.90 -14.02 -18.51
CA LYS A 580 -7.00 -14.28 -17.37
C LYS A 580 -7.64 -13.99 -16.01
N ALA A 581 -8.60 -13.06 -15.96
CA ALA A 581 -9.35 -12.74 -14.76
C ALA A 581 -10.46 -13.78 -14.49
N SER A 582 -10.91 -14.51 -15.50
CA SER A 582 -12.01 -15.46 -15.35
C SER A 582 -11.58 -16.82 -14.82
N ARG A 583 -12.45 -17.46 -14.02
CA ARG A 583 -12.23 -18.83 -13.53
C ARG A 583 -12.29 -19.84 -14.66
N LYS A 584 -13.22 -19.63 -15.59
CA LYS A 584 -13.44 -20.47 -16.76
C LYS A 584 -13.77 -19.58 -17.97
N ALA A 585 -13.22 -19.91 -19.13
CA ALA A 585 -13.55 -19.25 -20.38
C ALA A 585 -13.95 -20.31 -21.43
N GLU A 586 -15.14 -20.18 -22.01
CA GLU A 586 -15.74 -21.16 -22.96
C GLU A 586 -16.13 -20.57 -24.30
#